data_AF-A0A9E3VHJ8-F1
#
_entry.id   AF-A0A9E3VHJ8-F1
#
_cell.length_a   1.000
_cell.length_b   1.000
_cell.length_c   1.000
_cell.angle_alpha   90.00
_cell.angle_beta   90.00
_cell.angle_gamma   90.00
#
_symmetry.space_group_name_H-M   'P 1'
#
loop_
_entity.id
_entity.type
_entity.pdbx_description
1 polymer ?
#
loop_
_entity_poly.entity_id
_entity_poly.type
_entity_poly.pdbx_seq_one_letter_code
_entity_poly.pdbx_strand_id
1 'polypeptide(L)'
;MISLIALFIVQAASASEPSISVTVLADRNYATITNALHPGNRIGYRFHEHTPMIAGDIPANDSSSEELRKAADALQSSFTNRPGLRTKKIVLGDADWLPQTWTFYLAPAEDGIDMLWIVETADKGLNEYYAVQQCFRMGGTTNVAWRREIAETPAFSEYDLWDETQRDITSKTGLTHVVRHDSWQPLPAIRDTVGARTPLGIAMDSLITNGHVDTMPEVGPYNARMLEPTDSGLIVRTNLDKTWVCGIYWQRTTHVTDHHPADCLHSIVNIGGIPPHSKRALGGKIYWFKGSLDDLRAHFKRDFPNEPK
;
A
#
# COMPACT_ATOMS: atom_id res chain seq x y z
N MET A 1 14.94 43.02 -52.21
CA MET A 1 14.07 42.70 -51.07
C MET A 1 13.84 41.19 -51.08
N ILE A 2 14.59 40.42 -50.31
CA ILE A 2 14.42 38.98 -50.16
C ILE A 2 14.18 38.75 -48.67
N SER A 3 12.94 38.44 -48.29
CA SER A 3 12.58 38.07 -46.92
C SER A 3 12.97 36.62 -46.68
N LEU A 4 13.93 36.39 -45.78
CA LEU A 4 14.21 35.07 -45.22
C LEU A 4 13.11 34.73 -44.21
N ILE A 5 12.30 33.73 -44.52
CA ILE A 5 11.38 33.09 -43.58
C ILE A 5 12.18 32.03 -42.84
N ALA A 6 12.51 32.28 -41.57
CA ALA A 6 13.11 31.28 -40.69
C ALA A 6 12.03 30.29 -40.23
N LEU A 7 12.09 29.07 -40.74
CA LEU A 7 11.23 27.97 -40.34
C LEU A 7 11.76 27.38 -39.02
N PHE A 8 11.14 27.73 -37.89
CA PHE A 8 11.39 27.07 -36.62
C PHE A 8 10.71 25.70 -36.61
N ILE A 9 11.50 24.64 -36.81
CA ILE A 9 11.06 23.27 -36.53
C ILE A 9 11.08 23.09 -35.01
N VAL A 10 9.91 23.21 -34.39
CA VAL A 10 9.73 22.78 -33.00
C VAL A 10 9.75 21.24 -33.04
N GLN A 11 10.89 20.65 -32.69
CA GLN A 11 10.94 19.22 -32.37
C GLN A 11 10.06 19.01 -31.14
N ALA A 12 8.87 18.45 -31.34
CA ALA A 12 8.07 17.94 -30.25
C ALA A 12 8.92 16.89 -29.52
N ALA A 13 9.34 17.21 -28.29
CA ALA A 13 10.00 16.25 -27.42
C ALA A 13 9.05 15.05 -27.29
N SER A 14 9.46 13.91 -27.83
CA SER A 14 8.79 12.64 -27.59
C SER A 14 8.79 12.44 -26.07
N ALA A 15 7.61 12.43 -25.47
CA ALA A 15 7.46 12.03 -24.08
C ALA A 15 8.02 10.61 -23.99
N SER A 16 9.12 10.44 -23.26
CA SER A 16 9.69 9.12 -22.99
C SER A 16 8.64 8.26 -22.31
N GLU A 17 8.50 7.00 -22.73
CA GLU A 17 7.60 6.06 -22.06
C GLU A 17 7.92 6.00 -20.55
N PRO A 18 6.90 5.91 -19.68
CA PRO A 18 7.13 5.83 -18.24
C PRO A 18 7.96 4.57 -17.93
N SER A 19 8.96 4.72 -17.07
CA SER A 19 9.80 3.60 -16.61
C SER A 19 9.00 2.54 -15.84
N ILE A 20 7.90 2.92 -15.22
CA ILE A 20 7.02 2.04 -14.45
C ILE A 20 5.78 1.69 -15.27
N SER A 21 5.46 0.40 -15.31
CA SER A 21 4.25 -0.11 -15.96
C SER A 21 3.41 -0.93 -14.99
N VAL A 22 2.09 -0.85 -15.15
CA VAL A 22 1.11 -1.56 -14.31
C VAL A 22 0.23 -2.43 -15.20
N THR A 23 0.08 -3.70 -14.81
CA THR A 23 -0.85 -4.65 -15.42
C THR A 23 -1.82 -5.16 -14.36
N VAL A 24 -3.12 -4.93 -14.56
CA VAL A 24 -4.17 -5.50 -13.70
C VAL A 24 -4.60 -6.84 -14.29
N LEU A 25 -4.53 -7.90 -13.51
CA LEU A 25 -4.92 -9.23 -13.94
C LEU A 25 -6.46 -9.35 -13.82
N ALA A 26 -7.16 -9.43 -14.95
CA ALA A 26 -8.62 -9.29 -14.98
C ALA A 26 -9.35 -10.38 -14.17
N ASP A 27 -8.87 -11.62 -14.27
CA ASP A 27 -9.37 -12.84 -13.64
C ASP A 27 -8.84 -13.07 -12.22
N ARG A 28 -7.88 -12.26 -11.78
CA ARG A 28 -7.26 -12.37 -10.47
C ARG A 28 -7.47 -11.11 -9.63
N ASN A 29 -7.33 -11.25 -8.33
CA ASN A 29 -7.39 -10.13 -7.39
C ASN A 29 -6.02 -9.42 -7.24
N TYR A 30 -5.31 -9.25 -8.36
CA TYR A 30 -3.93 -8.78 -8.37
C TYR A 30 -3.63 -7.77 -9.47
N ALA A 31 -2.67 -6.90 -9.18
CA ALA A 31 -1.91 -6.15 -10.16
C ALA A 31 -0.43 -6.57 -10.08
N THR A 32 0.24 -6.46 -11.21
CA THR A 32 1.66 -6.74 -11.38
C THR A 32 2.32 -5.53 -11.98
N ILE A 33 3.49 -5.17 -11.44
CA ILE A 33 4.16 -3.91 -11.72
C ILE A 33 5.61 -4.19 -12.09
N THR A 34 6.08 -3.54 -13.15
CA THR A 34 7.50 -3.60 -13.56
C THR A 34 8.11 -2.21 -13.57
N ASN A 35 9.42 -2.15 -13.36
CA ASN A 35 10.21 -0.94 -13.46
C ASN A 35 11.40 -1.19 -14.39
N ALA A 36 11.41 -0.53 -15.56
CA ALA A 36 12.45 -0.66 -16.57
C ALA A 36 13.83 -0.23 -16.07
N LEU A 37 13.90 0.63 -15.04
CA LEU A 37 15.15 1.05 -14.41
C LEU A 37 15.70 0.01 -13.42
N HIS A 38 14.88 -0.97 -13.00
CA HIS A 38 15.26 -2.08 -12.15
C HIS A 38 14.97 -3.42 -12.84
N PRO A 39 15.66 -3.72 -13.96
CA PRO A 39 15.35 -4.88 -14.80
C PRO A 39 15.46 -6.20 -14.03
N GLY A 40 14.66 -7.18 -14.44
CA GLY A 40 14.59 -8.50 -13.79
C GLY A 40 13.75 -8.53 -12.51
N ASN A 41 13.18 -7.40 -12.08
CA ASN A 41 12.32 -7.33 -10.91
C ASN A 41 10.88 -6.99 -11.31
N ARG A 42 9.93 -7.53 -10.55
CA ARG A 42 8.48 -7.38 -10.74
C ARG A 42 7.76 -7.52 -9.40
N ILE A 43 7.10 -6.46 -8.95
CA ILE A 43 6.36 -6.46 -7.69
C ILE A 43 4.88 -6.74 -7.94
N GLY A 44 4.22 -7.32 -6.95
CA GLY A 44 2.81 -7.67 -6.99
C GLY A 44 2.00 -6.86 -5.99
N TYR A 45 0.75 -6.61 -6.31
CA TYR A 45 -0.21 -5.97 -5.41
C TYR A 45 -1.52 -6.74 -5.40
N ARG A 46 -2.00 -7.12 -4.22
CA ARG A 46 -3.29 -7.81 -4.03
C ARG A 46 -4.29 -6.82 -3.44
N PHE A 47 -5.43 -6.64 -4.11
CA PHE A 47 -6.42 -5.61 -3.74
C PHE A 47 -7.21 -5.91 -2.46
N HIS A 48 -7.24 -7.17 -2.01
CA HIS A 48 -7.59 -7.49 -0.63
C HIS A 48 -7.18 -8.91 -0.28
N GLU A 49 -6.99 -9.10 1.02
CA GLU A 49 -6.68 -10.38 1.63
C GLU A 49 -7.54 -10.57 2.87
N HIS A 50 -8.20 -11.73 2.96
CA HIS A 50 -9.05 -12.14 4.09
C HIS A 50 -10.30 -11.30 4.29
N THR A 51 -11.14 -11.74 5.23
CA THR A 51 -12.33 -11.01 5.69
C THR A 51 -11.93 -9.79 6.52
N PRO A 52 -12.77 -8.75 6.55
CA PRO A 52 -12.45 -7.51 7.26
C PRO A 52 -12.56 -7.68 8.77
N MET A 53 -11.77 -6.91 9.52
CA MET A 53 -11.99 -6.72 10.95
C MET A 53 -13.03 -5.60 11.15
N ILE A 54 -14.06 -5.86 11.93
CA ILE A 54 -15.22 -4.96 12.06
C ILE A 54 -15.46 -4.63 13.53
N ALA A 55 -15.58 -3.35 13.87
CA ALA A 55 -16.00 -2.86 15.19
C ALA A 55 -16.61 -1.46 15.13
N GLY A 56 -17.32 -1.07 16.19
CA GLY A 56 -18.01 0.22 16.29
C GLY A 56 -19.33 0.26 15.53
N ASP A 57 -19.98 1.41 15.54
CA ASP A 57 -21.30 1.60 14.91
C ASP A 57 -21.17 2.01 13.44
N ILE A 58 -22.26 1.85 12.68
CA ILE A 58 -22.37 2.44 11.34
C ILE A 58 -22.86 3.88 11.50
N PRO A 59 -22.14 4.89 10.98
CA PRO A 59 -22.56 6.27 11.11
C PRO A 59 -23.89 6.53 10.40
N ALA A 60 -24.70 7.42 10.97
CA ALA A 60 -25.98 7.83 10.40
C ALA A 60 -25.79 8.57 9.07
N ASN A 61 -26.81 8.56 8.23
CA ASN A 61 -26.80 9.34 6.99
C ASN A 61 -27.18 10.80 7.28
N ASP A 62 -26.18 11.66 7.43
CA ASP A 62 -26.34 13.09 7.72
C ASP A 62 -25.54 13.96 6.72
N SER A 63 -25.37 15.26 7.02
CA SER A 63 -24.62 16.18 6.15
C SER A 63 -23.16 15.77 5.92
N SER A 64 -22.56 14.98 6.81
CA SER A 64 -21.20 14.45 6.63
C SER A 64 -21.09 13.48 5.45
N SER A 65 -22.20 12.81 5.07
CA SER A 65 -22.24 11.94 3.90
C SER A 65 -21.97 12.70 2.59
N GLU A 66 -22.54 13.90 2.45
CA GLU A 66 -22.39 14.71 1.23
C GLU A 66 -20.98 15.26 1.11
N GLU A 67 -20.40 15.73 2.21
CA GLU A 67 -19.01 16.20 2.27
C GLU A 67 -18.03 15.09 1.90
N LEU A 68 -18.24 13.88 2.44
CA LEU A 68 -17.40 12.71 2.14
C LEU A 68 -17.45 12.35 0.64
N ARG A 69 -18.65 12.34 0.05
CA ARG A 69 -18.84 12.10 -1.39
C ARG A 69 -18.13 13.15 -2.23
N LYS A 70 -18.32 14.44 -1.91
CA LYS A 70 -17.70 15.55 -2.63
C LYS A 70 -16.17 15.48 -2.58
N ALA A 71 -15.60 15.17 -1.41
CA ALA A 71 -14.16 14.98 -1.26
C ALA A 71 -13.66 13.79 -2.11
N ALA A 72 -14.40 12.68 -2.11
CA ALA A 72 -14.07 11.52 -2.92
C ALA A 72 -14.16 11.79 -4.43
N ASP A 73 -15.20 12.49 -4.89
CA ASP A 73 -15.39 12.90 -6.29
C ASP A 73 -14.25 13.80 -6.77
N ALA A 74 -13.83 14.76 -5.95
CA ALA A 74 -12.72 15.65 -6.27
C ALA A 74 -11.41 14.86 -6.46
N LEU A 75 -11.09 13.93 -5.55
CA LEU A 75 -9.91 13.08 -5.65
C LEU A 75 -9.98 12.14 -6.86
N GLN A 76 -11.12 11.49 -7.09
CA GLN A 76 -11.35 10.62 -8.24
C GLN A 76 -11.16 11.36 -9.58
N SER A 77 -11.65 12.60 -9.66
CA SER A 77 -11.48 13.44 -10.84
C SER A 77 -10.00 13.75 -11.12
N SER A 78 -9.21 13.97 -10.06
CA SER A 78 -7.76 14.23 -10.19
C SER A 78 -6.95 13.02 -10.69
N PHE A 79 -7.50 11.81 -10.60
CA PHE A 79 -6.85 10.57 -11.06
C PHE A 79 -7.24 10.18 -12.49
N THR A 80 -8.49 10.45 -12.89
CA THR A 80 -9.09 9.86 -14.11
C THR A 80 -8.35 10.16 -15.41
N ASN A 81 -7.57 11.26 -15.46
CA ASN A 81 -6.83 11.67 -16.66
C ASN A 81 -5.31 11.40 -16.59
N ARG A 82 -4.84 10.66 -15.59
CA ARG A 82 -3.41 10.39 -15.43
C ARG A 82 -2.90 9.43 -16.51
N PRO A 83 -1.76 9.73 -17.16
CA PRO A 83 -1.16 8.83 -18.14
C PRO A 83 -0.89 7.44 -17.55
N GLY A 84 -1.15 6.39 -18.34
CA GLY A 84 -0.87 5.02 -17.93
C GLY A 84 -1.77 4.45 -16.82
N LEU A 85 -2.78 5.21 -16.37
CA LEU A 85 -3.73 4.77 -15.33
C LEU A 85 -4.30 3.38 -15.64
N ARG A 86 -4.38 2.56 -14.60
CA ARG A 86 -5.11 1.29 -14.59
C ARG A 86 -6.15 1.31 -13.49
N THR A 87 -7.28 0.65 -13.74
CA THR A 87 -8.37 0.57 -12.78
C THR A 87 -8.78 -0.88 -12.52
N LYS A 88 -9.19 -1.16 -11.28
CA LYS A 88 -9.84 -2.43 -10.90
C LYS A 88 -11.10 -2.09 -10.11
N LYS A 89 -12.24 -2.57 -10.60
CA LYS A 89 -13.51 -2.52 -9.88
C LYS A 89 -13.80 -3.88 -9.24
N ILE A 90 -14.21 -3.88 -7.98
CA ILE A 90 -14.61 -5.07 -7.22
C ILE A 90 -15.98 -4.77 -6.59
N VAL A 91 -16.95 -5.64 -6.80
CA VAL A 91 -18.27 -5.55 -6.18
C VAL A 91 -18.34 -6.62 -5.11
N LEU A 92 -18.65 -6.20 -3.88
CA LEU A 92 -18.72 -7.04 -2.68
C LEU A 92 -20.15 -7.08 -2.17
N GLY A 93 -20.53 -8.18 -1.51
CA GLY A 93 -21.87 -8.37 -0.96
C GLY A 93 -22.26 -9.83 -0.74
N ASP A 94 -21.28 -10.72 -0.60
CA ASP A 94 -21.47 -12.11 -0.16
C ASP A 94 -21.48 -12.19 1.38
N ALA A 95 -21.54 -13.41 1.95
CA ALA A 95 -21.84 -13.62 3.37
C ALA A 95 -20.88 -12.91 4.35
N ASP A 96 -19.63 -12.71 3.95
CA ASP A 96 -18.58 -12.15 4.82
C ASP A 96 -18.37 -10.64 4.66
N TRP A 97 -19.03 -10.01 3.67
CA TRP A 97 -18.84 -8.60 3.33
C TRP A 97 -20.14 -7.82 3.30
N LEU A 98 -20.13 -6.60 3.86
CA LEU A 98 -21.23 -5.68 3.67
C LEU A 98 -21.28 -5.25 2.20
N PRO A 99 -22.49 -5.07 1.60
CA PRO A 99 -22.62 -4.66 0.21
C PRO A 99 -21.93 -3.33 -0.09
N GLN A 100 -20.92 -3.37 -0.96
CA GLN A 100 -20.10 -2.21 -1.30
C GLN A 100 -19.40 -2.41 -2.63
N THR A 101 -18.93 -1.32 -3.22
CA THR A 101 -18.14 -1.33 -4.45
C THR A 101 -16.81 -0.65 -4.21
N TRP A 102 -15.74 -1.31 -4.62
CA TRP A 102 -14.40 -0.76 -4.58
C TRP A 102 -13.90 -0.45 -5.97
N THR A 103 -13.31 0.71 -6.15
CA THR A 103 -12.58 1.07 -7.36
C THR A 103 -11.18 1.51 -7.00
N PHE A 104 -10.20 0.72 -7.44
CA PHE A 104 -8.78 1.04 -7.33
C PHE A 104 -8.30 1.73 -8.59
N TYR A 105 -7.49 2.76 -8.41
CA TYR A 105 -6.79 3.51 -9.45
C TYR A 105 -5.30 3.37 -9.18
N LEU A 106 -4.54 2.91 -10.16
CA LEU A 106 -3.09 2.72 -10.10
C LEU A 106 -2.47 3.54 -11.23
N ALA A 107 -1.88 4.68 -10.89
CA ALA A 107 -1.27 5.60 -11.85
C ALA A 107 0.26 5.54 -11.73
N PRO A 108 0.99 5.13 -12.79
CA PRO A 108 2.45 5.21 -12.78
C PRO A 108 2.95 6.62 -12.49
N ALA A 109 3.99 6.72 -11.67
CA ALA A 109 4.70 7.94 -11.32
C ALA A 109 6.23 7.72 -11.50
N GLU A 110 7.02 8.79 -11.40
CA GLU A 110 8.48 8.69 -11.54
C GLU A 110 9.12 7.80 -10.46
N ASP A 111 8.61 7.90 -9.24
CA ASP A 111 9.12 7.25 -8.04
C ASP A 111 8.29 6.03 -7.60
N GLY A 112 7.36 5.56 -8.43
CA GLY A 112 6.48 4.46 -8.07
C GLY A 112 5.10 4.49 -8.73
N ILE A 113 4.06 4.31 -7.93
CA ILE A 113 2.66 4.31 -8.35
C ILE A 113 1.87 5.12 -7.34
N ASP A 114 1.23 6.19 -7.84
CA ASP A 114 0.21 6.88 -7.08
C ASP A 114 -1.07 6.03 -7.10
N MET A 115 -1.66 5.81 -5.92
CA MET A 115 -2.83 4.97 -5.77
C MET A 115 -4.01 5.75 -5.19
N LEU A 116 -5.20 5.38 -5.63
CA LEU A 116 -6.45 5.86 -5.06
C LEU A 116 -7.43 4.69 -4.94
N TRP A 117 -8.06 4.57 -3.78
CA TRP A 117 -9.10 3.59 -3.52
C TRP A 117 -10.40 4.29 -3.17
N ILE A 118 -11.40 4.14 -4.04
CA ILE A 118 -12.77 4.60 -3.80
C ILE A 118 -13.58 3.43 -3.23
N VAL A 119 -14.22 3.65 -2.09
CA VAL A 119 -15.12 2.70 -1.42
C VAL A 119 -16.52 3.32 -1.40
N GLU A 120 -17.47 2.68 -2.08
CA GLU A 120 -18.86 3.11 -2.19
C GLU A 120 -19.77 2.13 -1.44
N THR A 121 -20.61 2.64 -0.56
CA THR A 121 -21.58 1.85 0.21
C THR A 121 -22.93 1.79 -0.51
N ALA A 122 -23.64 0.67 -0.35
CA ALA A 122 -25.02 0.53 -0.80
C ALA A 122 -26.00 0.92 0.33
N ASP A 123 -27.09 0.17 0.49
CA ASP A 123 -28.13 0.40 1.51
C ASP A 123 -27.59 0.27 2.95
N LYS A 124 -26.44 -0.38 3.14
CA LYS A 124 -25.73 -0.47 4.42
C LYS A 124 -24.43 0.32 4.34
N GLY A 125 -24.16 1.12 5.37
CA GLY A 125 -22.87 1.76 5.57
C GLY A 125 -21.80 0.78 6.09
N LEU A 126 -20.62 1.29 6.43
CA LEU A 126 -19.53 0.57 7.07
C LEU A 126 -19.29 1.09 8.48
N ASN A 127 -19.08 0.16 9.42
CA ASN A 127 -18.77 0.47 10.82
C ASN A 127 -17.54 1.38 10.94
N GLU A 128 -17.42 2.15 12.01
CA GLU A 128 -16.28 3.04 12.29
C GLU A 128 -14.91 2.39 12.07
N TYR A 129 -14.77 1.14 12.51
CA TYR A 129 -13.66 0.27 12.17
C TYR A 129 -14.13 -0.81 11.20
N TYR A 130 -13.71 -0.68 9.95
CA TYR A 130 -13.89 -1.70 8.92
C TYR A 130 -12.55 -1.84 8.22
N ALA A 131 -11.71 -2.74 8.72
CA ALA A 131 -10.30 -2.79 8.35
C ALA A 131 -10.01 -3.96 7.40
N VAL A 132 -9.35 -3.62 6.29
CA VAL A 132 -9.05 -4.56 5.20
C VAL A 132 -7.54 -4.64 5.03
N GLN A 133 -7.03 -5.87 4.94
CA GLN A 133 -5.63 -6.09 4.65
C GLN A 133 -5.34 -5.97 3.16
N GLN A 134 -4.39 -5.10 2.82
CA GLN A 134 -3.78 -4.99 1.49
C GLN A 134 -2.42 -5.70 1.52
N CYS A 135 -2.10 -6.44 0.46
CA CYS A 135 -0.85 -7.23 0.39
C CYS A 135 0.03 -6.75 -0.75
N PHE A 136 1.25 -6.33 -0.40
CA PHE A 136 2.25 -5.83 -1.31
C PHE A 136 3.40 -6.84 -1.42
N ARG A 137 3.50 -7.52 -2.56
CA ARG A 137 4.33 -8.71 -2.76
C ARG A 137 5.66 -8.39 -3.43
N MET A 138 6.74 -8.88 -2.84
CA MET A 138 8.13 -8.82 -3.29
C MET A 138 8.77 -10.20 -3.12
N GLY A 139 8.18 -11.23 -3.74
CA GLY A 139 8.72 -12.59 -3.73
C GLY A 139 10.02 -12.71 -4.52
N GLY A 140 10.80 -13.76 -4.27
CA GLY A 140 12.05 -14.06 -4.96
C GLY A 140 11.99 -15.29 -5.85
N THR A 141 13.16 -15.71 -6.34
CA THR A 141 13.30 -16.89 -7.21
C THR A 141 13.04 -18.21 -6.48
N THR A 142 13.25 -18.21 -5.16
CA THR A 142 13.03 -19.38 -4.29
C THR A 142 11.56 -19.59 -3.90
N ASN A 143 10.67 -18.63 -4.21
CA ASN A 143 9.23 -18.79 -3.97
C ASN A 143 8.58 -19.78 -4.97
N VAL A 144 7.42 -20.30 -4.58
CA VAL A 144 6.61 -21.20 -5.43
C VAL A 144 6.15 -20.51 -6.74
N ALA A 145 6.04 -21.28 -7.81
CA ALA A 145 5.85 -20.79 -9.18
C ALA A 145 4.69 -19.78 -9.35
N TRP A 146 3.52 -20.06 -8.78
CA TRP A 146 2.37 -19.16 -8.91
C TRP A 146 2.60 -17.79 -8.24
N ARG A 147 3.39 -17.72 -7.15
CA ARG A 147 3.76 -16.45 -6.51
C ARG A 147 4.70 -15.66 -7.43
N ARG A 148 5.62 -16.36 -8.09
CA ARG A 148 6.55 -15.78 -9.05
C ARG A 148 5.83 -15.19 -10.26
N GLU A 149 4.73 -15.78 -10.74
CA GLU A 149 3.90 -15.19 -11.79
C GLU A 149 3.42 -13.78 -11.43
N ILE A 150 3.05 -13.56 -10.16
CA ILE A 150 2.53 -12.28 -9.66
C ILE A 150 3.67 -11.31 -9.36
N ALA A 151 4.70 -11.78 -8.66
CA ALA A 151 5.85 -11.00 -8.20
C ALA A 151 7.13 -11.85 -8.20
N GLU A 152 8.17 -11.36 -8.85
CA GLU A 152 9.53 -11.90 -8.84
C GLU A 152 10.50 -10.72 -8.74
N THR A 153 10.94 -10.40 -7.53
CA THR A 153 11.80 -9.28 -7.16
C THR A 153 12.87 -9.75 -6.17
N PRO A 154 13.86 -10.54 -6.63
CA PRO A 154 14.90 -11.09 -5.75
C PRO A 154 15.62 -10.05 -4.91
N ALA A 155 15.78 -8.83 -5.44
CA ALA A 155 16.43 -7.72 -4.75
C ALA A 155 15.79 -7.33 -3.41
N PHE A 156 14.48 -7.60 -3.22
CA PHE A 156 13.75 -7.31 -1.97
C PHE A 156 13.21 -8.59 -1.30
N SER A 157 13.62 -9.78 -1.77
CA SER A 157 13.14 -11.06 -1.26
C SER A 157 13.95 -11.50 -0.05
N GLU A 158 13.30 -11.58 1.12
CA GLU A 158 13.94 -12.16 2.29
C GLU A 158 14.05 -13.68 2.20
N TYR A 159 13.22 -14.34 1.39
CA TYR A 159 13.39 -15.77 1.09
C TYR A 159 14.73 -16.03 0.40
N ASP A 160 15.03 -15.26 -0.65
CA ASP A 160 16.30 -15.40 -1.38
C ASP A 160 17.47 -15.00 -0.46
N LEU A 161 17.34 -13.90 0.30
CA LEU A 161 18.35 -13.49 1.28
C LEU A 161 18.68 -14.61 2.28
N TRP A 162 17.65 -15.19 2.90
CA TRP A 162 17.83 -16.19 3.96
C TRP A 162 18.29 -17.54 3.41
N ASP A 163 17.89 -17.92 2.20
CA ASP A 163 18.29 -19.19 1.59
C ASP A 163 19.72 -19.13 1.02
N GLU A 164 20.09 -18.03 0.35
CA GLU A 164 21.37 -17.93 -0.36
C GLU A 164 22.52 -17.47 0.53
N THR A 165 22.27 -16.46 1.39
CA THR A 165 23.35 -15.76 2.09
C THR A 165 23.36 -16.01 3.59
N GLN A 166 22.26 -16.50 4.16
CA GLN A 166 22.12 -16.61 5.60
C GLN A 166 21.68 -17.97 6.10
N ARG A 167 21.67 -19.03 5.26
CA ARG A 167 21.07 -20.34 5.60
C ARG A 167 21.44 -20.83 7.01
N ASP A 168 22.72 -20.77 7.34
CA ASP A 168 23.27 -21.29 8.61
C ASP A 168 23.57 -20.22 9.67
N ILE A 169 23.11 -18.98 9.46
CA ILE A 169 23.30 -17.88 10.42
C ILE A 169 22.18 -17.90 11.47
N THR A 170 22.55 -17.81 12.75
CA THR A 170 21.62 -17.82 13.89
C THR A 170 20.81 -16.53 14.01
N SER A 171 21.40 -15.38 13.68
CA SER A 171 20.73 -14.07 13.62
C SER A 171 20.54 -13.67 12.16
N LYS A 172 19.30 -13.65 11.69
CA LYS A 172 18.98 -13.25 10.32
C LYS A 172 18.97 -11.72 10.19
N THR A 173 19.21 -11.24 8.98
CA THR A 173 19.04 -9.84 8.59
C THR A 173 17.68 -9.67 7.94
N GLY A 174 16.98 -8.61 8.30
CA GLY A 174 15.72 -8.19 7.69
C GLY A 174 15.98 -7.07 6.69
N LEU A 175 15.12 -7.00 5.68
CA LEU A 175 15.14 -5.90 4.71
C LEU A 175 14.09 -4.84 5.04
N THR A 176 13.15 -5.16 5.93
CA THR A 176 11.99 -4.33 6.23
C THR A 176 12.26 -3.29 7.32
N HIS A 177 11.78 -2.08 7.09
CA HIS A 177 11.91 -0.92 7.97
C HIS A 177 10.56 -0.23 8.14
N VAL A 178 10.37 0.37 9.32
CA VAL A 178 9.28 1.29 9.66
C VAL A 178 9.85 2.56 10.27
N VAL A 179 9.04 3.60 10.42
CA VAL A 179 9.47 4.84 11.09
C VAL A 179 8.96 4.82 12.53
N ARG A 180 9.86 4.97 13.50
CA ARG A 180 9.51 5.18 14.92
C ARG A 180 10.26 6.37 15.45
N HIS A 181 9.58 7.27 16.15
CA HIS A 181 10.19 8.46 16.74
C HIS A 181 11.00 9.27 15.72
N ASP A 182 10.44 9.47 14.53
CA ASP A 182 11.05 10.20 13.41
C ASP A 182 12.38 9.57 12.93
N SER A 183 12.57 8.26 13.13
CA SER A 183 13.77 7.51 12.72
C SER A 183 13.43 6.17 12.06
N TRP A 184 14.24 5.76 11.07
CA TRP A 184 14.10 4.44 10.45
C TRP A 184 14.56 3.35 11.41
N GLN A 185 13.69 2.38 11.66
CA GLN A 185 13.99 1.21 12.48
C GLN A 185 13.69 -0.08 11.74
N PRO A 186 14.59 -1.07 11.77
CA PRO A 186 14.33 -2.36 11.17
C PRO A 186 13.24 -3.10 11.94
N LEU A 187 12.44 -3.89 11.22
CA LEU A 187 11.64 -4.93 11.85
C LEU A 187 12.53 -6.14 12.20
N PRO A 188 12.25 -6.84 13.31
CA PRO A 188 13.05 -7.99 13.72
C PRO A 188 12.89 -9.15 12.72
N ALA A 189 14.01 -9.61 12.17
CA ALA A 189 14.09 -10.73 11.23
C ALA A 189 13.94 -12.09 11.94
N ILE A 190 12.76 -12.34 12.50
CA ILE A 190 12.38 -13.59 13.19
C ILE A 190 11.35 -14.35 12.35
N ARG A 191 11.08 -15.63 12.62
CA ARG A 191 10.10 -16.40 11.81
C ARG A 191 8.63 -16.06 12.09
N ASP A 192 8.36 -15.44 13.23
CA ASP A 192 6.99 -15.08 13.58
C ASP A 192 6.52 -13.90 12.73
N THR A 193 5.23 -13.88 12.40
CA THR A 193 4.61 -12.68 11.85
C THR A 193 4.69 -11.57 12.87
N VAL A 194 5.16 -10.39 12.47
CA VAL A 194 5.22 -9.21 13.32
C VAL A 194 4.34 -8.11 12.77
N GLY A 195 3.87 -7.23 13.64
CA GLY A 195 3.14 -6.05 13.24
C GLY A 195 3.38 -4.88 14.17
N ALA A 196 3.00 -3.69 13.71
CA ALA A 196 3.08 -2.47 14.49
C ALA A 196 1.81 -1.65 14.30
N ARG A 197 1.33 -1.04 15.39
CA ARG A 197 0.22 -0.10 15.38
C ARG A 197 0.70 1.25 14.87
N THR A 198 -0.09 1.88 14.03
CA THR A 198 0.01 3.33 13.76
C THR A 198 -0.71 4.10 14.87
N PRO A 199 -0.65 5.46 14.92
CA PRO A 199 -1.49 6.24 15.83
C PRO A 199 -2.99 5.94 15.67
N LEU A 200 -3.46 5.76 14.43
CA LEU A 200 -4.84 5.34 14.16
C LEU A 200 -5.12 3.92 14.66
N GLY A 201 -4.17 3.00 14.53
CA GLY A 201 -4.28 1.64 15.07
C GLY A 201 -4.45 1.62 16.57
N ILE A 202 -3.65 2.41 17.30
CA ILE A 202 -3.81 2.56 18.76
C ILE A 202 -5.21 3.06 19.10
N ALA A 203 -5.71 4.07 18.38
CA ALA A 203 -7.05 4.61 18.63
C ALA A 203 -8.16 3.57 18.38
N MET A 204 -8.07 2.81 17.29
CA MET A 204 -9.05 1.77 16.95
C MET A 204 -9.00 0.60 17.94
N ASP A 205 -7.80 0.15 18.30
CA ASP A 205 -7.62 -0.92 19.26
C ASP A 205 -8.07 -0.51 20.66
N SER A 206 -7.85 0.76 21.03
CA SER A 206 -8.35 1.33 22.27
C SER A 206 -9.88 1.38 22.29
N LEU A 207 -10.52 1.68 21.16
CA LEU A 207 -11.98 1.61 21.05
C LEU A 207 -12.48 0.18 21.25
N ILE A 208 -11.84 -0.80 20.60
CA ILE A 208 -12.23 -2.22 20.65
C ILE A 208 -12.03 -2.82 22.05
N THR A 209 -10.92 -2.48 22.70
CA THR A 209 -10.53 -3.05 24.00
C THR A 209 -10.95 -2.18 25.19
N ASN A 210 -11.76 -1.14 24.96
CA ASN A 210 -12.18 -0.17 25.97
C ASN A 210 -11.00 0.43 26.77
N GLY A 211 -9.92 0.77 26.06
CA GLY A 211 -8.69 1.35 26.59
C GLY A 211 -7.57 0.35 26.88
N HIS A 212 -7.83 -0.95 26.84
CA HIS A 212 -6.87 -2.00 27.23
C HIS A 212 -6.11 -2.58 26.03
N VAL A 213 -5.36 -1.74 25.30
CA VAL A 213 -4.66 -2.15 24.07
C VAL A 213 -3.63 -3.27 24.29
N ASP A 214 -3.12 -3.41 25.51
CA ASP A 214 -2.21 -4.47 25.96
C ASP A 214 -2.86 -5.86 25.95
N THR A 215 -4.19 -5.93 26.01
CA THR A 215 -4.94 -7.19 25.92
C THR A 215 -5.04 -7.75 24.50
N MET A 216 -4.57 -7.00 23.50
CA MET A 216 -4.54 -7.44 22.10
C MET A 216 -3.08 -7.57 21.60
N PRO A 217 -2.38 -8.66 21.97
CA PRO A 217 -0.97 -8.85 21.63
C PRO A 217 -0.72 -9.16 20.16
N GLU A 218 -1.77 -9.49 19.40
CA GLU A 218 -1.70 -9.93 18.01
C GLU A 218 -2.78 -9.23 17.18
N VAL A 219 -2.57 -9.07 15.87
CA VAL A 219 -3.58 -8.50 14.96
C VAL A 219 -3.72 -9.27 13.67
N GLY A 220 -4.93 -9.23 13.13
CA GLY A 220 -5.24 -9.66 11.79
C GLY A 220 -5.18 -11.18 11.58
N PRO A 221 -5.39 -11.63 10.33
CA PRO A 221 -5.55 -13.04 9.98
C PRO A 221 -4.28 -13.88 10.15
N TYR A 222 -3.12 -13.23 10.28
CA TYR A 222 -1.83 -13.88 10.46
C TYR A 222 -1.33 -13.85 11.91
N ASN A 223 -2.16 -13.41 12.86
CA ASN A 223 -1.82 -13.28 14.28
C ASN A 223 -0.48 -12.54 14.46
N ALA A 224 -0.33 -11.41 13.78
CA ALA A 224 0.92 -10.68 13.76
C ALA A 224 1.23 -10.14 15.16
N ARG A 225 2.34 -10.57 15.76
CA ARG A 225 2.74 -10.14 17.10
C ARG A 225 3.04 -8.66 17.11
N MET A 226 2.34 -7.92 17.97
CA MET A 226 2.49 -6.47 18.09
C MET A 226 3.84 -6.10 18.72
N LEU A 227 4.60 -5.33 17.96
CA LEU A 227 5.82 -4.66 18.38
C LEU A 227 5.49 -3.24 18.87
N GLU A 228 6.54 -2.48 19.17
CA GLU A 228 6.41 -1.04 19.41
C GLU A 228 5.70 -0.35 18.23
N PRO A 229 4.78 0.60 18.52
CA PRO A 229 4.10 1.39 17.50
C PRO A 229 5.04 2.05 16.48
N THR A 230 4.48 2.36 15.31
CA THR A 230 5.09 3.12 14.22
C THR A 230 4.41 4.48 14.11
N ASP A 231 5.14 5.49 13.64
CA ASP A 231 4.64 6.86 13.50
C ASP A 231 3.60 6.96 12.38
N SER A 232 3.65 6.05 11.39
CA SER A 232 2.75 6.06 10.24
C SER A 232 2.55 4.66 9.65
N GLY A 233 1.63 4.56 8.69
CA GLY A 233 1.39 3.35 7.91
C GLY A 233 2.45 3.01 6.85
N LEU A 234 3.56 3.73 6.79
CA LEU A 234 4.61 3.51 5.82
C LEU A 234 5.49 2.34 6.24
N ILE A 235 5.56 1.31 5.38
CA ILE A 235 6.44 0.16 5.55
C ILE A 235 7.26 -0.08 4.28
N VAL A 236 8.56 -0.30 4.45
CA VAL A 236 9.55 -0.20 3.37
C VAL A 236 10.54 -1.35 3.40
N ARG A 237 11.02 -1.78 2.24
CA ARG A 237 12.21 -2.59 2.06
C ARG A 237 13.33 -1.86 1.34
N THR A 238 14.55 -2.17 1.73
CA THR A 238 15.75 -1.87 0.96
C THR A 238 16.26 -3.15 0.30
N ASN A 239 16.97 -3.03 -0.81
CA ASN A 239 17.84 -4.12 -1.23
C ASN A 239 19.08 -4.21 -0.32
N LEU A 240 19.89 -5.26 -0.48
CA LEU A 240 21.01 -5.55 0.43
C LEU A 240 22.07 -4.44 0.48
N ASP A 241 22.38 -3.82 -0.66
CA ASP A 241 23.34 -2.71 -0.75
C ASP A 241 22.73 -1.32 -0.44
N LYS A 242 21.42 -1.28 -0.14
CA LYS A 242 20.65 -0.07 0.20
C LYS A 242 20.67 1.01 -0.90
N THR A 243 20.82 0.61 -2.16
CA THR A 243 20.75 1.51 -3.32
C THR A 243 19.38 1.56 -3.98
N TRP A 244 18.49 0.64 -3.60
CA TRP A 244 17.09 0.62 -4.04
C TRP A 244 16.16 0.54 -2.84
N VAL A 245 15.05 1.24 -2.96
CA VAL A 245 13.97 1.26 -1.98
C VAL A 245 12.65 0.92 -2.62
N CYS A 246 11.82 0.21 -1.87
CA CYS A 246 10.49 -0.20 -2.26
C CYS A 246 9.58 -0.18 -1.05
N GLY A 247 8.40 0.44 -1.13
CA GLY A 247 7.55 0.55 0.05
C GLY A 247 6.11 0.81 -0.32
N ILE A 248 5.22 0.63 0.65
CA ILE A 248 3.80 0.89 0.49
C ILE A 248 3.30 1.76 1.63
N TYR A 249 2.39 2.66 1.27
CA TYR A 249 1.63 3.45 2.20
C TYR A 249 0.19 3.59 1.71
N TRP A 250 -0.75 3.54 2.66
CA TRP A 250 -2.14 3.91 2.47
C TRP A 250 -2.56 4.86 3.59
N GLN A 251 -3.35 5.89 3.25
CA GLN A 251 -4.06 6.68 4.24
C GLN A 251 -4.95 5.79 5.09
N ARG A 252 -5.04 6.12 6.37
CA ARG A 252 -5.82 5.37 7.37
C ARG A 252 -5.37 3.91 7.54
N THR A 253 -4.12 3.61 7.23
CA THR A 253 -3.50 2.37 7.71
C THR A 253 -3.55 2.37 9.23
N THR A 254 -4.13 1.33 9.82
CA THR A 254 -4.19 1.13 11.27
C THR A 254 -2.99 0.32 11.74
N HIS A 255 -2.60 -0.69 10.97
CA HIS A 255 -1.48 -1.55 11.29
C HIS A 255 -0.66 -1.84 10.05
N VAL A 256 0.64 -2.05 10.24
CA VAL A 256 1.50 -2.67 9.24
C VAL A 256 1.94 -4.04 9.76
N THR A 257 2.00 -5.05 8.89
CA THR A 257 2.47 -6.38 9.27
C THR A 257 3.44 -6.95 8.25
N ASP A 258 4.35 -7.81 8.73
CA ASP A 258 5.38 -8.48 7.93
C ASP A 258 5.47 -9.95 8.36
N HIS A 259 5.46 -10.87 7.38
CA HIS A 259 5.44 -12.32 7.61
C HIS A 259 6.77 -12.94 7.19
N HIS A 260 7.74 -13.01 8.09
CA HIS A 260 9.11 -13.40 7.78
C HIS A 260 9.35 -14.94 7.63
N PRO A 261 10.31 -15.40 6.79
CA PRO A 261 10.92 -14.64 5.71
C PRO A 261 9.81 -14.14 4.80
N ALA A 262 9.88 -12.87 4.48
CA ALA A 262 8.71 -12.21 3.96
C ALA A 262 8.72 -12.08 2.45
N ASP A 263 7.66 -12.59 1.84
CA ASP A 263 7.34 -12.37 0.44
C ASP A 263 6.43 -11.14 0.26
N CYS A 264 5.96 -10.54 1.36
CA CYS A 264 5.05 -9.41 1.29
C CYS A 264 5.09 -8.51 2.53
N LEU A 265 4.76 -7.24 2.30
CA LEU A 265 4.41 -6.27 3.33
C LEU A 265 2.89 -6.10 3.32
N HIS A 266 2.29 -5.88 4.48
CA HIS A 266 0.86 -5.64 4.58
C HIS A 266 0.54 -4.30 5.21
N SER A 267 -0.47 -3.64 4.66
CA SER A 267 -1.15 -2.51 5.28
C SER A 267 -2.56 -2.96 5.64
N ILE A 268 -2.92 -2.88 6.92
CA ILE A 268 -4.30 -3.03 7.37
C ILE A 268 -4.94 -1.64 7.34
N VAL A 269 -5.86 -1.41 6.42
CA VAL A 269 -6.41 -0.08 6.12
C VAL A 269 -7.85 0.00 6.62
N ASN A 270 -8.15 1.00 7.46
CA ASN A 270 -9.53 1.25 7.90
C ASN A 270 -10.32 2.03 6.84
N ILE A 271 -11.17 1.31 6.12
CA ILE A 271 -12.12 1.87 5.15
C ILE A 271 -13.45 2.31 5.79
N GLY A 272 -13.65 2.00 7.06
CA GLY A 272 -14.90 2.16 7.81
C GLY A 272 -15.30 3.59 8.18
N GLY A 273 -16.48 3.75 8.76
CA GLY A 273 -17.09 5.05 9.07
C GLY A 273 -17.66 5.72 7.81
N ILE A 274 -18.32 4.93 6.97
CA ILE A 274 -18.98 5.41 5.75
C ILE A 274 -20.49 5.18 5.94
N PRO A 275 -21.34 6.23 5.92
CA PRO A 275 -22.79 6.07 5.98
C PRO A 275 -23.36 5.30 4.78
N PRO A 276 -24.61 4.83 4.83
CA PRO A 276 -25.30 4.28 3.65
C PRO A 276 -25.30 5.26 2.46
N HIS A 277 -25.22 4.73 1.23
CA HIS A 277 -25.22 5.49 -0.03
C HIS A 277 -24.18 6.63 -0.12
N SER A 278 -23.04 6.43 0.51
CA SER A 278 -21.92 7.37 0.53
C SER A 278 -20.69 6.74 -0.08
N LYS A 279 -19.60 7.50 -0.18
CA LYS A 279 -18.31 6.96 -0.61
C LYS A 279 -17.15 7.71 0.00
N ARG A 280 -16.03 7.00 0.18
CA ARG A 280 -14.76 7.56 0.64
C ARG A 280 -13.67 7.32 -0.39
N ALA A 281 -12.76 8.29 -0.49
CA ALA A 281 -11.48 8.15 -1.17
C ALA A 281 -10.35 7.96 -0.16
N LEU A 282 -9.45 7.01 -0.43
CA LEU A 282 -8.21 6.79 0.31
C LEU A 282 -7.05 6.94 -0.67
N GLY A 283 -6.15 7.87 -0.39
CA GLY A 283 -4.89 8.01 -1.13
C GLY A 283 -3.86 6.99 -0.64
N GLY A 284 -3.03 6.51 -1.55
CA GLY A 284 -1.91 5.64 -1.23
C GLY A 284 -0.79 5.80 -2.23
N LYS A 285 0.34 5.16 -1.95
CA LYS A 285 1.48 5.13 -2.85
C LYS A 285 2.29 3.87 -2.67
N ILE A 286 2.69 3.27 -3.78
CA ILE A 286 3.80 2.31 -3.81
C ILE A 286 5.01 3.10 -4.27
N TYR A 287 6.08 3.12 -3.47
CA TYR A 287 7.36 3.68 -3.86
C TYR A 287 8.23 2.57 -4.45
N TRP A 288 8.91 2.83 -5.56
CA TRP A 288 9.91 1.92 -6.10
C TRP A 288 10.92 2.64 -7.00
N PHE A 289 12.07 2.99 -6.45
CA PHE A 289 13.09 3.75 -7.16
C PHE A 289 14.50 3.52 -6.59
N LYS A 290 15.50 3.96 -7.35
CA LYS A 290 16.90 3.93 -6.93
C LYS A 290 17.16 5.08 -5.96
N GLY A 291 17.53 4.76 -4.74
CA GLY A 291 17.71 5.73 -3.67
C GLY A 291 17.87 5.06 -2.31
N SER A 292 17.93 5.89 -1.29
CA SER A 292 18.05 5.51 0.11
C SER A 292 16.70 5.61 0.84
N LEU A 293 16.66 5.12 2.09
CA LEU A 293 15.51 5.30 2.97
C LEU A 293 15.19 6.79 3.23
N ASP A 294 16.20 7.66 3.26
CA ASP A 294 16.01 9.10 3.48
C ASP A 294 15.39 9.78 2.25
N ASP A 295 15.78 9.35 1.05
CA ASP A 295 15.14 9.82 -0.20
C ASP A 295 13.65 9.43 -0.21
N LEU A 296 13.34 8.18 0.13
CA LEU A 296 11.94 7.73 0.22
C LEU A 296 11.15 8.52 1.28
N ARG A 297 11.77 8.82 2.42
CA ARG A 297 11.14 9.63 3.45
C ARG A 297 10.84 11.06 2.97
N ALA A 298 11.74 11.66 2.20
CA ALA A 298 11.52 12.97 1.61
C ALA A 298 10.35 12.95 0.62
N HIS A 299 10.27 11.92 -0.24
CA HIS A 299 9.14 11.71 -1.14
C HIS A 299 7.83 11.53 -0.37
N PHE A 300 7.83 10.70 0.68
CA PHE A 300 6.66 10.49 1.52
C PHE A 300 6.15 11.77 2.20
N LYS A 301 7.05 12.57 2.79
CA LYS A 301 6.68 13.85 3.42
C LYS A 301 6.12 14.86 2.42
N ARG A 302 6.58 14.84 1.17
CA ARG A 302 6.07 15.71 0.10
C ARG A 302 4.69 15.24 -0.36
N ASP A 303 4.50 13.94 -0.53
CA ASP A 303 3.28 13.37 -1.09
C ASP A 303 2.14 13.32 -0.05
N PHE A 304 2.48 13.22 1.25
CA PHE A 304 1.53 13.15 2.37
C PHE A 304 1.88 14.15 3.50
N PRO A 305 1.83 15.48 3.25
CA PRO A 305 2.31 16.49 4.19
C PRO A 305 1.43 16.63 5.46
N ASN A 306 0.18 16.16 5.39
CA ASN A 306 -0.79 16.24 6.48
C ASN A 306 -0.94 14.92 7.25
N GLU A 307 -0.05 13.94 7.01
CA GLU A 307 -0.14 12.68 7.75
C GLU A 307 0.09 12.94 9.25
N PRO A 308 -0.82 12.46 10.13
CA PRO A 308 -0.63 12.57 11.56
C PRO A 308 0.68 11.89 11.98
N LYS A 309 1.44 12.56 12.84
CA LYS A 309 2.61 11.98 13.51
C LYS A 309 2.20 11.26 14.78
#